data_AF-A0A852RT23-F1
#
_entry.id   AF-A0A852RT23-F1
#
_cell.length_a   1.000
_cell.length_b   1.000
_cell.length_c   1.000
_cell.angle_alpha   90.00
_cell.angle_beta   90.00
_cell.angle_gamma   90.00
#
_symmetry.space_group_name_H-M   'P 1'
#
loop_
_entity.id
_entity.type
_entity.pdbx_description
1 polymer ?
#
loop_
_entity_poly.entity_id
_entity_poly.type
_entity_poly.pdbx_seq_one_letter_code
_entity_poly.pdbx_strand_id
1 'polypeptide(L)'
;MIRERIEQDLDRLVDVLSSVRAVQDVLGDRSAYDWLTEVDADVSWVFDQAPVSVAPTRNVVGHVQVYAPPVGAAWVSSAASGAGVEPDRLLVIGRFFVKETRFDHNIGRYLLSECVKRIAARGSVAVLDPDGLALVPTALWRRLGFAADTHAPVLLA
;
A
#
# COMPACT_ATOMS: atom_id res chain seq x y z
N MET A 1 -3.86 -9.64 12.25
CA MET A 1 -2.45 -10.02 12.07
C MET A 1 -2.02 -9.65 10.66
N ILE A 2 -0.79 -9.17 10.47
CA ILE A 2 -0.21 -8.99 9.12
C ILE A 2 0.41 -10.31 8.70
N ARG A 3 0.14 -10.74 7.47
CA ARG A 3 0.76 -11.93 6.86
C ARG A 3 0.89 -11.74 5.35
N GLU A 4 1.70 -12.59 4.73
CA GLU A 4 1.74 -12.69 3.26
C GLU A 4 0.35 -13.03 2.71
N ARG A 5 0.00 -12.36 1.62
CA ARG A 5 -1.18 -12.62 0.81
C ARG A 5 -0.98 -13.95 0.11
N ILE A 6 -1.99 -14.80 0.18
CA ILE A 6 -2.06 -16.03 -0.62
C ILE A 6 -3.15 -15.88 -1.69
N GLU A 7 -3.11 -16.71 -2.72
CA GLU A 7 -4.07 -16.66 -3.84
C GLU A 7 -5.52 -16.74 -3.35
N GLN A 8 -5.80 -17.52 -2.31
CA GLN A 8 -7.13 -17.70 -1.74
C GLN A 8 -7.68 -16.43 -1.05
N ASP A 9 -6.86 -15.40 -0.83
CA ASP A 9 -7.32 -14.13 -0.30
C ASP A 9 -7.95 -13.24 -1.40
N LEU A 10 -7.68 -13.51 -2.68
CA LEU A 10 -8.01 -12.60 -3.79
C LEU A 10 -9.51 -12.32 -3.88
N ASP A 11 -10.36 -13.35 -3.84
CA ASP A 11 -11.82 -13.17 -3.89
C ASP A 11 -12.31 -12.25 -2.76
N ARG A 12 -11.79 -12.47 -1.54
CA ARG A 12 -12.16 -11.65 -0.39
C ARG A 12 -11.63 -10.22 -0.52
N LEU A 13 -10.43 -10.04 -1.06
CA LEU A 13 -9.84 -8.73 -1.30
C LEU A 13 -10.59 -7.96 -2.37
N VAL A 14 -11.08 -8.63 -3.42
CA VAL A 14 -11.98 -8.03 -4.42
C VAL A 14 -13.23 -7.52 -3.74
N ASP A 15 -13.91 -8.32 -2.92
CA ASP A 15 -15.09 -7.89 -2.18
C ASP A 15 -14.83 -6.68 -1.27
N VAL A 16 -13.68 -6.70 -0.56
CA VAL A 16 -13.31 -5.58 0.33
C VAL A 16 -13.04 -4.34 -0.50
N LEU A 17 -12.26 -4.44 -1.57
CA LEU A 17 -11.90 -3.32 -2.44
C LEU A 17 -13.15 -2.67 -3.04
N SER A 18 -14.11 -3.47 -3.52
CA SER A 18 -15.40 -2.99 -4.03
C SER A 18 -16.24 -2.24 -2.98
N SER A 19 -15.97 -2.42 -1.69
CA SER A 19 -16.66 -1.70 -0.60
C SER A 19 -16.01 -0.38 -0.18
N VAL A 20 -14.80 -0.08 -0.67
CA VAL A 20 -14.04 1.12 -0.32
C VAL A 20 -14.51 2.31 -1.16
N ARG A 21 -14.74 3.46 -0.53
CA ARG A 21 -15.07 4.70 -1.26
C ARG A 21 -13.90 5.13 -2.15
N ALA A 22 -14.20 5.76 -3.29
CA ALA A 22 -13.22 6.19 -4.29
C ALA A 22 -12.48 5.05 -5.02
N VAL A 23 -12.88 3.78 -4.84
CA VAL A 23 -12.27 2.66 -5.57
C VAL A 23 -12.39 2.82 -7.09
N GLN A 24 -13.51 3.35 -7.59
CA GLN A 24 -13.75 3.53 -9.02
C GLN A 24 -12.77 4.54 -9.64
N ASP A 25 -12.43 5.59 -8.92
CA ASP A 25 -11.48 6.61 -9.37
C ASP A 25 -10.06 6.04 -9.53
N VAL A 26 -9.74 4.98 -8.77
CA VAL A 26 -8.43 4.31 -8.78
C VAL A 26 -8.39 3.14 -9.76
N LEU A 27 -9.47 2.36 -9.87
CA LEU A 27 -9.52 1.23 -10.80
C LEU A 27 -9.55 1.71 -12.26
N GLY A 28 -10.29 2.78 -12.56
CA GLY A 28 -10.61 3.14 -13.93
C GLY A 28 -11.37 1.99 -14.60
N ASP A 29 -10.91 1.58 -15.79
CA ASP A 29 -11.52 0.47 -16.55
C ASP A 29 -11.05 -0.93 -16.12
N ARG A 30 -10.10 -1.03 -15.16
CA ARG A 30 -9.54 -2.30 -14.71
C ARG A 30 -10.52 -3.05 -13.82
N SER A 31 -10.49 -4.39 -13.89
CA SER A 31 -11.13 -5.20 -12.86
C SER A 31 -10.36 -5.10 -11.53
N ALA A 32 -11.06 -5.28 -10.41
CA ALA A 32 -10.41 -5.32 -9.10
C ALA A 32 -9.35 -6.43 -9.00
N TYR A 33 -9.58 -7.56 -9.68
CA TYR A 33 -8.64 -8.68 -9.72
C TYR A 33 -7.36 -8.32 -10.48
N ASP A 34 -7.50 -7.71 -11.66
CA ASP A 34 -6.34 -7.29 -12.46
C ASP A 34 -5.53 -6.24 -11.71
N TRP A 35 -6.20 -5.25 -11.11
CA TRP A 35 -5.56 -4.21 -10.31
C TRP A 35 -4.77 -4.76 -9.11
N LEU A 36 -5.20 -5.89 -8.53
CA LEU A 36 -4.51 -6.57 -7.42
C LEU A 36 -3.32 -7.43 -7.87
N THR A 37 -3.23 -7.78 -9.16
CA THR A 37 -2.29 -8.79 -9.67
C THR A 37 -1.36 -8.28 -10.78
N GLU A 38 -1.61 -7.09 -11.34
CA GLU A 38 -0.83 -6.53 -12.46
C GLU A 38 0.59 -6.10 -12.10
N VAL A 39 0.89 -5.89 -10.80
CA VAL A 39 2.21 -5.47 -10.34
C VAL A 39 3.01 -6.65 -9.80
N ASP A 40 4.25 -6.77 -10.26
CA ASP A 40 5.24 -7.68 -9.67
C ASP A 40 5.73 -7.12 -8.32
N ALA A 41 5.06 -7.57 -7.25
CA ALA A 41 5.29 -7.08 -5.91
C ALA A 41 6.28 -7.96 -5.14
N ASP A 42 7.35 -7.34 -4.63
CA ASP A 42 8.28 -7.97 -3.70
C ASP A 42 7.61 -8.34 -2.37
N VAL A 43 6.55 -7.62 -2.01
CA VAL A 43 5.69 -7.94 -0.87
C VAL A 43 4.24 -7.75 -1.25
N SER A 44 3.42 -8.73 -0.91
CA SER A 44 1.97 -8.58 -0.89
C SER A 44 1.46 -8.99 0.48
N TRP A 45 1.03 -8.02 1.30
CA TRP A 45 0.56 -8.28 2.64
C TRP A 45 -0.93 -8.05 2.79
N VAL A 46 -1.55 -8.83 3.68
CA VAL A 46 -2.92 -8.64 4.13
C VAL A 46 -2.98 -8.45 5.62
N PHE A 47 -4.02 -7.74 6.08
CA PHE A 47 -4.42 -7.78 7.47
C PHE A 47 -5.59 -8.75 7.64
N ASP A 48 -5.30 -9.88 8.27
CA ASP A 48 -6.26 -10.92 8.62
C ASP A 48 -6.83 -10.65 10.03
N GLN A 49 -8.15 -10.57 10.16
CA GLN A 49 -8.81 -10.39 11.46
C GLN A 49 -8.88 -11.66 12.32
N ALA A 50 -8.27 -12.76 11.90
CA ALA A 50 -8.06 -13.93 12.75
C ALA A 50 -7.39 -13.53 14.09
N PRO A 51 -7.88 -14.04 15.23
CA PRO A 51 -7.12 -14.06 16.47
C PRO A 51 -5.77 -14.74 16.23
N VAL A 52 -4.71 -14.22 16.86
CA VAL A 52 -3.32 -14.72 16.70
C VAL A 52 -3.18 -16.22 17.04
N SER A 53 -4.11 -16.76 17.84
CA SER A 53 -4.14 -18.16 18.29
C SER A 53 -4.87 -19.12 17.34
N VAL A 54 -5.45 -18.65 16.23
CA VAL A 54 -6.21 -19.46 15.28
C VAL A 54 -5.53 -19.45 13.92
N ALA A 55 -5.65 -20.55 13.17
CA ALA A 55 -5.19 -20.61 11.79
C ALA A 55 -5.74 -19.42 10.97
N PRO A 56 -4.98 -18.90 10.00
CA PRO A 56 -5.40 -17.79 9.15
C PRO A 56 -6.85 -17.95 8.70
N THR A 57 -7.66 -16.97 9.04
CA THR A 57 -9.06 -16.95 8.64
C THR A 57 -9.12 -16.20 7.33
N ARG A 58 -9.96 -16.61 6.38
CA ARG A 58 -10.17 -15.84 5.14
C ARG A 58 -10.87 -14.49 5.38
N ASN A 59 -10.79 -13.94 6.59
CA ASN A 59 -11.34 -12.66 7.01
C ASN A 59 -10.29 -11.56 6.86
N VAL A 60 -9.75 -11.42 5.65
CA VAL A 60 -8.87 -10.31 5.30
C VAL A 60 -9.69 -9.03 5.19
N VAL A 61 -9.15 -7.94 5.74
CA VAL A 61 -9.81 -6.62 5.78
C VAL A 61 -8.91 -5.48 5.35
N GLY A 62 -7.67 -5.75 4.97
CA GLY A 62 -6.77 -4.75 4.46
C GLY A 62 -5.68 -5.40 3.64
N HIS A 63 -5.10 -4.61 2.75
CA HIS A 63 -4.09 -5.05 1.80
C HIS A 63 -3.09 -3.93 1.53
N VAL A 64 -1.87 -4.31 1.20
CA VAL A 64 -0.80 -3.42 0.75
C VAL A 64 0.21 -4.22 -0.06
N GLN A 65 0.80 -3.58 -1.06
CA GLN A 65 1.93 -4.10 -1.81
C GLN A 65 3.14 -3.19 -1.68
N VAL A 66 4.33 -3.81 -1.72
CA VAL A 66 5.60 -3.11 -1.89
C VAL A 66 6.27 -3.60 -3.16
N TYR A 67 6.67 -2.68 -4.03
CA TYR A 67 7.25 -2.99 -5.34
C TYR A 67 8.25 -1.93 -5.78
N ALA A 68 9.04 -2.28 -6.80
CA ALA A 68 9.95 -1.34 -7.46
C ALA A 68 9.17 -0.26 -8.22
N PRO A 69 9.66 0.99 -8.28
CA PRO A 69 9.00 2.04 -9.04
C PRO A 69 8.84 1.66 -10.52
N PRO A 70 7.71 2.03 -11.16
CA PRO A 70 7.49 1.75 -12.58
C PRO A 70 8.54 2.49 -13.43
N VAL A 71 9.11 1.75 -14.39
CA VAL A 71 10.13 2.28 -15.30
C VAL A 71 9.55 3.41 -16.15
N GLY A 72 10.22 4.56 -16.18
CA GLY A 72 9.85 5.71 -17.01
C GLY A 72 8.73 6.59 -16.44
N ALA A 73 8.21 6.31 -15.24
CA ALA A 73 7.21 7.17 -14.61
C ALA A 73 7.84 8.51 -14.17
N ALA A 74 7.26 9.62 -14.64
CA ALA A 74 7.81 10.96 -14.44
C ALA A 74 7.97 11.37 -12.97
N TRP A 75 7.12 10.85 -12.08
CA TRP A 75 7.17 11.17 -10.66
C TRP A 75 8.39 10.54 -9.95
N VAL A 76 8.95 9.45 -10.50
CA VAL A 76 10.04 8.68 -9.85
C VAL A 76 11.29 9.54 -9.69
N SER A 77 11.73 10.22 -10.75
CA SER A 77 12.91 11.10 -10.70
C SER A 77 12.70 12.27 -9.74
N SER A 78 11.48 12.81 -9.67
CA SER A 78 11.13 13.90 -8.75
C SER A 78 11.17 13.44 -7.29
N ALA A 79 10.57 12.27 -7.00
CA ALA A 79 10.58 11.65 -5.68
C ALA A 79 12.01 11.31 -5.21
N ALA A 80 12.83 10.76 -6.10
CA ALA A 80 14.23 10.42 -5.84
C ALA A 80 15.06 11.66 -5.49
N SER A 81 14.92 12.72 -6.32
CA SER A 81 15.56 14.01 -6.10
C SER A 81 15.13 14.66 -4.78
N GLY A 82 13.82 14.65 -4.48
CA GLY A 82 13.28 15.19 -3.22
C GLY A 82 13.80 14.45 -1.97
N ALA A 83 14.06 13.15 -2.08
CA ALA A 83 14.68 12.35 -1.01
C ALA A 83 16.22 12.37 -1.01
N GLY A 84 16.86 12.97 -2.02
CA GLY A 84 18.32 12.96 -2.14
C GLY A 84 18.92 11.57 -2.37
N VAL A 85 18.19 10.69 -3.08
CA VAL A 85 18.62 9.31 -3.37
C VAL A 85 18.49 8.99 -4.86
N GLU A 86 19.13 7.91 -5.31
CA GLU A 86 18.94 7.38 -6.65
C GLU A 86 17.56 6.71 -6.81
N PRO A 87 16.95 6.71 -8.01
CA PRO A 87 15.65 6.08 -8.26
C PRO A 87 15.53 4.62 -7.83
N ASP A 88 16.62 3.84 -7.92
CA ASP A 88 16.66 2.43 -7.54
C ASP A 88 16.64 2.21 -6.01
N ARG A 89 16.85 3.27 -5.23
CA ARG A 89 16.69 3.27 -3.77
C ARG A 89 15.25 3.47 -3.34
N LEU A 90 14.33 3.80 -4.25
CA LEU A 90 12.92 3.96 -3.93
C LEU A 90 12.21 2.61 -3.90
N LEU A 91 11.28 2.45 -2.96
CA LEU A 91 10.28 1.38 -2.98
C LEU A 91 8.90 1.98 -2.82
N VAL A 92 7.97 1.52 -3.66
CA VAL A 92 6.60 2.01 -3.71
C VAL A 92 5.75 1.20 -2.77
N ILE A 93 5.01 1.89 -1.90
CA ILE A 93 3.90 1.32 -1.14
C ILE A 93 2.63 1.66 -1.92
N GLY A 94 2.03 0.64 -2.51
CA GLY A 94 0.86 0.78 -3.35
C GLY A 94 -0.18 -0.28 -3.09
N ARG A 95 -1.25 -0.25 -3.90
CA ARG A 95 -2.44 -1.10 -3.74
C ARG A 95 -2.96 -1.16 -2.30
N PHE A 96 -2.84 -0.05 -1.59
CA PHE A 96 -3.20 0.06 -0.18
C PHE A 96 -4.70 0.31 -0.06
N PHE A 97 -5.38 -0.51 0.72
CA PHE A 97 -6.75 -0.25 1.14
C PHE A 97 -7.08 -1.02 2.41
N VAL A 98 -8.03 -0.50 3.19
CA VAL A 98 -8.57 -1.13 4.38
C VAL A 98 -10.08 -1.00 4.35
N LYS A 99 -10.79 -2.08 4.70
CA LYS A 99 -12.24 -2.08 4.85
C LYS A 99 -12.66 -0.99 5.82
N GLU A 100 -13.60 -0.15 5.41
CA GLU A 100 -14.20 0.88 6.26
C GLU A 100 -14.89 0.22 7.46
N THR A 101 -14.33 0.43 8.65
CA THR A 101 -14.83 -0.08 9.93
C THR A 101 -14.43 0.88 11.04
N ARG A 102 -14.95 0.72 12.26
CA ARG A 102 -14.54 1.54 13.42
C ARG A 102 -13.02 1.55 13.70
N PHE A 103 -12.30 0.53 13.24
CA PHE A 103 -10.87 0.34 13.55
C PHE A 103 -9.95 0.46 12.32
N ASP A 104 -10.49 0.88 11.18
CA ASP A 104 -9.79 1.02 9.91
C ASP A 104 -8.49 1.84 10.02
N HIS A 105 -8.52 2.95 10.76
CA HIS A 105 -7.37 3.82 10.95
C HIS A 105 -6.22 3.12 11.67
N ASN A 106 -6.53 2.29 12.67
CA ASN A 106 -5.51 1.55 13.42
C ASN A 106 -4.90 0.42 12.57
N ILE A 107 -5.73 -0.28 11.79
CA ILE A 107 -5.29 -1.33 10.87
C ILE A 107 -4.40 -0.73 9.79
N GLY A 108 -4.86 0.34 9.13
CA GLY A 108 -4.12 1.02 8.09
C GLY A 108 -2.80 1.58 8.59
N ARG A 109 -2.80 2.19 9.79
CA ARG A 109 -1.57 2.71 10.41
C ARG A 109 -0.57 1.60 10.66
N TYR A 110 -1.04 0.46 11.18
CA TYR A 110 -0.18 -0.67 11.47
C TYR A 110 0.42 -1.27 10.19
N LEU A 111 -0.40 -1.55 9.17
CA LEU A 111 0.07 -2.03 7.86
C LEU A 111 1.12 -1.09 7.26
N LEU A 112 0.80 0.20 7.17
CA LEU A 112 1.68 1.19 6.54
C LEU A 112 3.00 1.37 7.31
N SER A 113 2.94 1.32 8.65
CA SER A 113 4.14 1.38 9.50
C SER A 113 5.05 0.17 9.29
N GLU A 114 4.49 -1.04 9.14
CA GLU A 114 5.29 -2.24 8.88
C GLU A 114 5.95 -2.22 7.49
N CYS A 115 5.26 -1.69 6.48
CA CYS A 115 5.85 -1.47 5.15
C CYS A 115 7.05 -0.51 5.23
N VAL A 116 6.88 0.64 5.90
CA VAL A 116 7.95 1.63 6.09
C VAL A 116 9.16 1.01 6.81
N LYS A 117 8.94 0.27 7.91
CA LYS A 117 10.03 -0.41 8.63
C LYS A 117 10.77 -1.41 7.75
N ARG A 118 10.04 -2.20 6.95
CA ARG A 118 10.65 -3.18 6.04
C ARG A 118 11.49 -2.50 4.95
N ILE A 119 10.97 -1.43 4.36
CA ILE A 119 11.69 -0.65 3.33
C ILE A 119 12.96 -0.03 3.93
N ALA A 120 12.85 0.58 5.11
CA ALA A 120 13.99 1.17 5.82
C ALA A 120 15.05 0.12 6.20
N ALA A 121 14.64 -1.08 6.62
CA ALA A 121 15.56 -2.18 6.93
C ALA A 121 16.39 -2.65 5.71
N ARG A 122 15.93 -2.36 4.49
CA ARG A 122 16.68 -2.58 3.24
C ARG A 122 17.56 -1.40 2.82
N GLY A 123 17.52 -0.30 3.58
CA GLY A 123 18.16 0.97 3.25
C GLY A 123 17.47 1.75 2.13
N SER A 124 16.26 1.36 1.73
CA SER A 124 15.48 2.03 0.69
C SER A 124 14.60 3.14 1.29
N VAL A 125 14.11 4.03 0.43
CA VAL A 125 13.19 5.12 0.79
C VAL A 125 11.77 4.77 0.34
N ALA A 126 10.81 4.93 1.24
CA ALA A 126 9.40 4.63 0.97
C ALA A 126 8.72 5.78 0.24
N VAL A 127 7.96 5.44 -0.81
CA VAL A 127 7.12 6.37 -1.56
C VAL A 127 5.70 5.80 -1.65
N LEU A 128 4.67 6.62 -1.50
CA LEU A 128 3.30 6.19 -1.76
C LEU A 128 2.99 6.22 -3.25
N ASP A 129 2.31 5.18 -3.73
CA ASP A 129 1.82 5.13 -5.11
C ASP A 129 0.84 6.29 -5.36
N PRO A 130 1.16 7.24 -6.28
CA PRO A 130 0.26 8.33 -6.60
C PRO A 130 -1.08 7.85 -7.18
N ASP A 131 -1.07 6.75 -7.94
CA ASP A 131 -2.27 6.24 -8.62
C ASP A 131 -3.24 5.59 -7.63
N GLY A 132 -2.73 5.10 -6.50
CA GLY A 132 -3.52 4.53 -5.40
C GLY A 132 -3.82 5.49 -4.26
N LEU A 133 -3.33 6.74 -4.32
CA LEU A 133 -3.31 7.63 -3.17
C LEU A 133 -4.71 8.01 -2.66
N ALA A 134 -5.71 8.02 -3.53
CA ALA A 134 -7.10 8.29 -3.17
C ALA A 134 -7.68 7.28 -2.17
N LEU A 135 -7.13 6.06 -2.10
CA LEU A 135 -7.53 5.02 -1.14
C LEU A 135 -6.80 5.13 0.21
N VAL A 136 -5.80 6.02 0.32
CA VAL A 136 -5.00 6.21 1.53
C VAL A 136 -5.43 7.50 2.23
N PRO A 137 -6.06 7.45 3.42
CA PRO A 137 -6.46 8.65 4.12
C PRO A 137 -5.29 9.60 4.37
N THR A 138 -5.40 10.86 3.96
CA THR A 138 -4.33 11.89 4.10
C THR A 138 -3.77 12.00 5.51
N ALA A 139 -4.63 11.92 6.52
CA ALA A 139 -4.22 11.96 7.92
C ALA A 139 -3.31 10.79 8.31
N LEU A 140 -3.44 9.64 7.65
CA LEU A 140 -2.66 8.44 7.94
C LEU A 140 -1.21 8.62 7.52
N TRP A 141 -0.98 8.99 6.25
CA TRP A 141 0.38 9.07 5.73
C TRP A 141 1.12 10.32 6.19
N ARG A 142 0.44 11.46 6.39
CA ARG A 142 1.07 12.63 7.01
C ARG A 142 1.59 12.34 8.41
N ARG A 143 0.84 11.56 9.20
CA ARG A 143 1.25 11.18 10.56
C ARG A 143 2.50 10.29 10.57
N LEU A 144 2.77 9.58 9.47
CA LEU A 144 3.98 8.79 9.30
C LEU A 144 5.16 9.59 8.74
N GLY A 145 4.97 10.88 8.42
CA GLY A 145 6.05 11.76 7.95
C GLY A 145 6.17 11.87 6.43
N PHE A 146 5.23 11.31 5.65
CA PHE A 146 5.24 11.48 4.20
C PHE A 146 4.97 12.95 3.83
N ALA A 147 5.86 13.52 3.01
CA ALA A 147 5.76 14.89 2.54
C ALA A 147 4.61 15.03 1.51
N ALA A 148 3.84 16.13 1.62
CA ALA A 148 2.64 16.35 0.80
C ALA A 148 2.89 17.24 -0.42
N ASP A 149 4.11 17.75 -0.57
CA ASP A 149 4.56 18.67 -1.61
C ASP A 149 4.99 17.98 -2.90
N THR A 150 5.01 16.64 -2.91
CA THR A 150 5.34 15.83 -4.09
C THR A 150 4.10 15.15 -4.66
N HIS A 151 4.07 15.00 -5.99
CA HIS A 151 3.00 14.28 -6.71
C HIS A 151 2.86 12.82 -6.25
N ALA A 152 3.95 12.25 -5.70
CA ALA A 152 3.99 10.97 -4.99
C ALA A 152 4.58 11.21 -3.59
N PRO A 153 3.81 11.10 -2.49
CA PRO A 153 4.32 11.39 -1.14
C PRO A 153 5.54 10.54 -0.79
N VAL A 154 6.63 11.19 -0.38
CA VAL A 154 7.90 10.53 -0.03
C VAL A 154 8.15 10.64 1.46
N LEU A 155 8.64 9.57 2.07
CA LEU A 155 9.07 9.59 3.45
C LEU A 155 10.52 10.08 3.54
N LEU A 156 10.70 11.33 3.97
CA LEU A 156 12.01 11.93 4.21
C LEU A 156 12.53 11.47 5.58
N ALA A 157 13.82 11.12 5.64
CA ALA A 157 14.51 10.73 6.86
C ALA A 157 14.87 11.93 7.74
#